data_AF-A0AAD3MJX0-F1
#
_entry.id   AF-A0AAD3MJX0-F1
#
_cell.length_a   1.000
_cell.length_b   1.000
_cell.length_c   1.000
_cell.angle_alpha   90.00
_cell.angle_beta   90.00
_cell.angle_gamma   90.00
#
_symmetry.space_group_name_H-M   'P 1'
#
loop_
_entity.id
_entity.type
_entity.pdbx_description
1 polymer ?
#
loop_
_entity_poly.entity_id
_entity_poly.type
_entity_poly.pdbx_seq_one_letter_code
_entity_poly.pdbx_strand_id
1 'polypeptide(L)'
;MWGLHKAEIQYLISGDRYDGKEDFAVVLQPFLHNSFIPHIGKGEADSSFFSVDCFHISERTHSEMAIALWNNMLEPVGRKQAYNNFTYDRSKIHCPSE
;
A
#
# COMPACT_ATOMS: atom_id res chain seq x y z
N MET A 1 -11.46 -11.90 8.62
CA MET A 1 -11.92 -10.85 7.68
C MET A 1 -10.84 -10.43 6.68
N TRP A 2 -9.61 -10.14 7.11
CA TRP A 2 -8.50 -9.73 6.22
C TRP A 2 -7.95 -10.78 5.23
N GLY A 3 -8.15 -12.08 5.49
CA GLY A 3 -7.62 -13.16 4.63
C GLY A 3 -8.42 -13.38 3.33
N LEU A 4 -9.73 -13.12 3.33
CA LEU A 4 -10.60 -13.37 2.18
C LEU A 4 -10.29 -12.40 1.03
N HIS A 5 -10.10 -11.11 1.33
CA HIS A 5 -9.77 -10.09 0.35
C HIS A 5 -8.42 -10.36 -0.36
N LYS A 6 -7.42 -10.85 0.37
CA LYS A 6 -6.12 -11.22 -0.22
C LYS A 6 -6.28 -12.39 -1.20
N ALA A 7 -7.07 -13.40 -0.85
CA ALA A 7 -7.29 -14.57 -1.72
C ALA A 7 -8.05 -14.20 -3.00
N GLU A 8 -9.05 -13.33 -2.92
CA GLU A 8 -9.82 -12.87 -4.07
C GLU A 8 -8.97 -12.04 -5.05
N ILE A 9 -8.15 -11.12 -4.54
CA ILE A 9 -7.20 -10.37 -5.36
C ILE A 9 -6.22 -11.30 -6.07
N GLN A 10 -5.68 -12.30 -5.36
CA GLN A 10 -4.76 -13.26 -5.97
C GLN A 10 -5.45 -14.07 -7.08
N TYR A 11 -6.67 -14.54 -6.83
CA TYR A 11 -7.47 -15.25 -7.82
C TYR A 11 -7.73 -14.40 -9.08
N LEU A 12 -8.03 -13.10 -8.93
CA LEU A 12 -8.25 -12.19 -10.04
C LEU A 12 -7.00 -11.94 -10.89
N ILE A 13 -5.81 -11.98 -10.27
CA ILE A 13 -4.53 -11.73 -10.95
C ILE A 13 -3.98 -13.01 -11.57
N SER A 14 -4.21 -14.18 -10.96
CA SER A 14 -3.68 -15.46 -11.42
C SER A 14 -4.50 -16.12 -12.53
N GLY A 15 -5.63 -15.53 -12.93
CA GLY A 15 -6.49 -16.07 -13.98
C GLY A 15 -6.20 -15.45 -15.34
N ASP A 16 -6.64 -16.13 -16.40
CA ASP A 16 -6.34 -15.80 -17.81
C ASP A 16 -6.94 -14.48 -18.32
N ARG A 17 -7.64 -13.71 -17.46
CA ARG A 17 -8.34 -12.48 -17.85
C ARG A 17 -7.40 -11.42 -18.45
N TYR A 18 -6.17 -11.38 -17.97
CA TYR A 18 -5.17 -10.38 -18.35
C TYR A 18 -3.97 -11.00 -19.10
N ASP A 19 -3.92 -12.33 -19.22
CA ASP A 19 -2.84 -13.04 -19.88
C ASP A 19 -2.85 -12.80 -21.39
N GLY A 20 -1.66 -12.63 -21.98
CA GLY A 20 -1.49 -12.46 -23.42
C GLY A 20 -1.90 -11.08 -23.97
N LYS A 21 -2.25 -10.10 -23.12
CA LYS A 21 -2.44 -8.72 -23.56
C LYS A 21 -1.09 -8.04 -23.82
N GLU A 22 -0.93 -7.48 -25.02
CA GLU A 22 0.32 -6.81 -25.42
C GLU A 22 0.42 -5.37 -24.90
N ASP A 23 -0.71 -4.75 -24.54
CA ASP A 23 -0.84 -3.34 -24.19
C ASP A 23 -1.12 -3.09 -22.70
N PHE A 24 -1.24 -4.15 -21.90
CA PHE A 24 -1.67 -4.05 -20.52
C PHE A 24 -1.13 -5.19 -19.64
N ALA A 25 -0.75 -4.85 -18.41
CA ALA A 25 -0.35 -5.81 -17.39
C ALA A 25 -0.94 -5.44 -16.03
N VAL A 26 -1.14 -6.44 -15.18
CA VAL A 26 -1.60 -6.26 -13.79
C VAL A 26 -0.48 -6.64 -12.84
N VAL A 27 -0.14 -5.74 -11.92
CA VAL A 27 0.87 -5.99 -10.88
C VAL A 27 0.31 -5.56 -9.54
N LEU A 28 0.17 -6.52 -8.61
CA LEU A 28 -0.28 -6.24 -7.25
C LEU A 28 0.73 -5.37 -6.50
N GLN A 29 0.23 -4.35 -5.79
CA GLN A 29 1.02 -3.53 -4.87
C GLN A 29 0.58 -3.81 -3.42
N PRO A 30 1.21 -4.75 -2.69
CA PRO A 30 0.67 -5.24 -1.43
C PRO A 30 0.95 -4.36 -0.21
N PHE A 31 1.36 -3.10 -0.37
CA PHE A 31 1.75 -2.21 0.75
C PHE A 31 0.65 -1.97 1.81
N LEU A 32 -0.61 -2.33 1.52
CA LEU A 32 -1.73 -2.30 2.47
C LEU A 32 -2.05 -3.63 3.17
N HIS A 33 -1.38 -4.72 2.79
CA HIS A 33 -1.68 -6.06 3.31
C HIS A 33 -1.47 -6.19 4.81
N ASN A 34 -0.44 -5.53 5.34
CA ASN A 34 -0.02 -5.54 6.74
C ASN A 34 0.15 -4.09 7.22
N SER A 35 -0.84 -3.24 6.99
CA SER A 35 -0.83 -1.86 7.51
C SER A 35 -1.23 -1.80 8.97
N PHE A 36 -0.57 -0.92 9.71
CA PHE A 36 -0.93 -0.52 11.06
C PHE A 36 -1.34 0.94 11.03
N ILE A 37 -2.38 1.30 11.79
CA ILE A 37 -2.65 2.71 12.08
C ILE A 37 -1.71 3.10 13.23
N PRO A 38 -0.87 4.14 13.09
CA PRO A 38 -0.02 4.59 14.18
C PRO A 38 -0.86 4.97 15.40
N HIS A 39 -0.36 4.61 16.58
CA HIS A 39 -1.03 4.89 17.85
C HIS A 39 -0.37 6.06 18.58
N ILE A 40 -1.17 6.88 19.25
CA ILE A 40 -0.71 7.85 20.24
C ILE A 40 -0.81 7.16 21.61
N GLY A 41 0.30 7.07 22.35
CA GLY A 41 0.30 6.45 23.67
C GLY A 41 -0.12 4.97 23.66
N LYS A 42 -0.85 4.54 24.69
CA LYS A 42 -1.34 3.14 24.78
C LYS A 42 -2.73 3.01 24.18
N GLY A 43 -2.78 2.49 22.95
CA GLY A 43 -4.00 1.93 22.34
C GLY A 43 -4.91 2.94 21.61
N GLU A 44 -4.67 4.25 21.72
CA GLU A 44 -5.43 5.25 20.97
C GLU A 44 -4.83 5.41 19.56
N ALA A 45 -5.67 5.39 18.53
CA ALA A 45 -5.23 5.67 17.17
C ALA A 45 -4.88 7.15 17.03
N ASP A 46 -3.82 7.45 16.28
CA ASP A 46 -3.44 8.83 15.98
C ASP A 46 -4.44 9.46 15.00
N SER A 47 -5.27 10.36 15.53
CA SER A 47 -6.31 11.06 14.77
C SER A 47 -5.74 11.94 13.66
N SER A 48 -4.46 12.31 13.69
CA SER A 48 -3.82 13.06 12.60
C SER A 48 -3.70 12.26 11.29
N PHE A 49 -3.91 10.94 11.34
CA PHE A 49 -4.00 10.09 10.14
C PHE A 49 -5.39 10.06 9.50
N PHE A 50 -6.39 10.69 10.13
CA PHE A 50 -7.76 10.75 9.64
C PHE A 50 -8.19 12.19 9.33
N SER A 51 -9.19 12.31 8.47
CA SER A 51 -9.86 13.55 8.13
C SER A 51 -10.77 14.01 9.27
N VAL A 52 -11.44 15.15 9.08
CA VAL A 52 -12.34 15.76 10.09
C VAL A 52 -13.52 14.85 10.49
N ASP A 53 -13.85 13.86 9.68
CA ASP A 53 -14.90 12.88 9.96
C ASP A 53 -14.42 11.62 10.68
N CYS A 54 -13.12 11.53 11.00
CA CYS A 54 -12.49 10.39 11.65
C CYS A 54 -12.62 9.07 10.86
N PHE A 55 -12.96 9.12 9.57
CA PHE A 55 -13.15 7.95 8.72
C PHE A 55 -12.27 8.00 7.48
N HIS A 56 -12.36 9.07 6.70
CA HIS A 56 -11.46 9.24 5.57
C HIS A 56 -10.04 9.46 6.08
N ILE A 57 -9.06 9.01 5.31
CA ILE A 57 -7.65 9.22 5.64
C ILE A 57 -7.25 10.66 5.35
N SER A 58 -6.36 11.23 6.16
CA SER A 58 -5.89 12.61 5.99
C SER A 58 -4.95 12.76 4.79
N GLU A 59 -4.68 14.01 4.38
CA GLU A 59 -3.68 14.33 3.35
C GLU A 59 -2.27 13.79 3.70
N ARG A 60 -1.92 13.80 5.00
CA ARG A 60 -0.72 13.15 5.51
C ARG A 60 -0.71 11.65 5.20
N THR A 61 -1.78 10.93 5.54
CA THR A 61 -1.88 9.49 5.28
C THR A 61 -1.85 9.16 3.79
N HIS A 62 -2.56 9.96 2.97
CA HIS A 62 -2.49 9.85 1.51
C HIS A 62 -1.05 9.99 1.00
N SER A 63 -0.30 10.97 1.52
CA SER A 63 1.10 11.17 1.15
C SER A 63 1.97 9.95 1.47
N GLU A 64 1.81 9.37 2.65
CA GLU A 64 2.58 8.17 3.04
C GLU A 64 2.20 6.93 2.21
N MET A 65 0.92 6.78 1.88
CA MET A 65 0.44 5.73 0.96
C MET A 65 0.96 5.92 -0.47
N ALA A 66 1.06 7.15 -0.96
CA ALA A 66 1.62 7.45 -2.27
C ALA A 66 3.11 7.07 -2.35
N ILE A 67 3.88 7.35 -1.29
CA ILE A 67 5.29 6.93 -1.19
C ILE A 67 5.41 5.40 -1.16
N ALA A 68 4.56 4.73 -0.37
CA ALA A 68 4.57 3.27 -0.30
C ALA A 68 4.28 2.67 -1.68
N LEU A 69 3.28 3.16 -2.41
CA LEU A 69 2.97 2.76 -3.78
C LEU A 69 4.17 3.00 -4.71
N TRP A 70 4.77 4.20 -4.67
CA TRP A 70 5.90 4.57 -5.51
C TRP A 70 7.08 3.60 -5.30
N ASN A 71 7.48 3.38 -4.05
CA ASN A 71 8.55 2.46 -3.74
C ASN A 71 8.22 1.03 -4.20
N ASN A 72 6.97 0.60 -4.03
CA ASN A 72 6.53 -0.72 -4.44
C ASN A 72 6.57 -0.92 -5.95
N MET A 73 6.33 0.14 -6.75
CA MET A 73 6.48 0.11 -8.20
C MET A 73 7.93 -0.12 -8.64
N LEU A 74 8.91 0.31 -7.83
CA LEU A 74 10.35 0.13 -8.09
C LEU A 74 10.89 -1.23 -7.61
N GLU A 75 10.11 -1.98 -6.83
CA GLU A 75 10.51 -3.30 -6.33
C GLU A 75 10.21 -4.42 -7.35
N PRO A 76 11.06 -5.46 -7.44
CA PRO A 76 10.80 -6.62 -8.31
C PRO A 76 9.47 -7.31 -7.99
N VAL A 77 8.78 -7.80 -9.03
CA VAL A 77 7.57 -8.61 -8.88
C VAL A 77 7.87 -9.84 -8.00
N GLY A 78 6.99 -10.13 -7.04
CA GLY A 78 7.18 -11.21 -6.06
C GLY A 78 8.04 -10.85 -4.84
N ARG A 79 8.72 -9.69 -4.84
CA ARG A 79 9.52 -9.19 -3.71
C ARG A 79 9.05 -7.84 -3.20
N LYS A 80 7.80 -7.50 -3.46
CA LYS A 80 7.19 -6.23 -3.08
C LYS A 80 6.88 -6.18 -1.59
N GLN A 81 7.17 -5.05 -0.95
CA GLN A 81 6.83 -4.77 0.44
C GLN A 81 5.31 -4.88 0.67
N ALA A 82 4.92 -5.54 1.77
CA ALA A 82 3.53 -5.82 2.10
C ALA A 82 2.97 -4.97 3.27
N TYR A 83 3.69 -3.92 3.68
CA TYR A 83 3.32 -3.03 4.78
C TYR A 83 3.53 -1.57 4.38
N ASN A 84 3.02 -0.65 5.19
CA ASN A 84 3.23 0.78 5.01
C ASN A 84 4.02 1.34 6.21
N ASN A 85 5.01 2.19 5.94
CA ASN A 85 5.76 2.91 6.96
C ASN A 85 5.18 4.33 7.08
N PHE A 86 4.42 4.61 8.14
CA PHE A 86 3.77 5.90 8.36
C PHE A 86 4.66 6.95 9.05
N THR A 87 5.96 6.69 9.23
CA THR A 87 6.91 7.70 9.71
C THR A 87 6.95 8.87 8.72
N TYR A 88 6.78 10.09 9.21
CA TYR A 88 6.78 11.30 8.38
C TYR A 88 8.21 11.74 8.04
N ASP A 89 8.91 10.90 7.29
CA ASP A 89 10.27 11.11 6.80
C ASP A 89 10.30 10.92 5.29
N ARG A 90 10.73 11.95 4.55
CA ARG A 90 10.80 11.94 3.08
C ARG A 90 12.07 11.27 2.56
N SER A 91 13.05 10.98 3.42
CA SER A 91 14.28 10.25 3.03
C SER A 91 14.01 8.82 2.56
N LYS A 92 12.85 8.24 2.93
CA LYS A 92 12.43 6.89 2.56
C LYS A 92 11.95 6.75 1.11
N ILE A 93 11.81 7.84 0.36
CA ILE A 93 11.39 7.79 -1.04
C ILE A 93 12.54 7.20 -1.86
N HIS A 94 12.29 6.12 -2.58
CA HIS A 94 13.29 5.51 -3.44
C HIS A 94 13.39 6.24 -4.78
N CYS A 95 14.62 6.49 -5.21
CA CYS A 95 14.91 6.91 -6.56
C CYS A 95 14.94 5.68 -7.48
N PRO A 96 14.41 5.78 -8.71
CA PRO A 96 14.66 4.78 -9.74
C PRO A 96 16.17 4.60 -9.95
N SER A 97 16.61 3.37 -10.14
CA SER A 97 18.03 3.02 -10.27
C SER A 97 18.51 3.02 -11.72
N GLU A 98 18.01 3.92 -12.57
CA GLU A 98 18.55 4.07 -13.94
C GLU A 98 20.02 4.51 -13.91
#